data_AF-B2ATK6-F1
#
_entry.id   AF-B2ATK6-F1
#
_cell.length_a   1.000
_cell.length_b   1.000
_cell.length_c   1.000
_cell.angle_alpha   90.00
_cell.angle_beta   90.00
_cell.angle_gamma   90.00
#
_symmetry.space_group_name_H-M   'P 1'
#
loop_
_entity.id
_entity.type
_entity.pdbx_description
1 polymer ?
#
loop_
_entity_poly.entity_id
_entity_poly.type
_entity_poly.pdbx_seq_one_letter_code
_entity_poly.pdbx_strand_id
1 'polypeptide(L)'
;MQGMFSRTFFVTLTDKREVVIQFRTEKLDLDAFRVAKGALGQVVPDTVALKDEELENEGVWVYSLERLPGKIWIHGVAGKGAEGRIAVNRSLGRVLSKGWLADSSGEAVSTKIRPHLEAILASPLDEVAAYRPLLQGFLGKLNEISKLPLWVSHYDLNDVNILIDETCEVTGLIDWELSTPKPFAVGLGRIHTLAGEYTGGEFWMPDEFEVAERAFWKELFAGMSQKTREMLEKNIGLVQDAVILGTLLNTFFWEDGKVGCGEVPMKALPKFLTYRIPQIRRDEPPYKE
;
A
#
# COMPACT_ATOMS: atom_id res chain seq x y z
N MET A 1 6.63 9.13 -20.02
CA MET A 1 5.33 9.14 -19.32
C MET A 1 5.27 10.36 -18.42
N GLN A 2 4.16 11.08 -18.37
CA GLN A 2 3.99 12.24 -17.49
C GLN A 2 3.27 11.75 -16.22
N GLY A 3 3.91 11.91 -15.06
CA GLY A 3 3.28 11.78 -13.74
C GLY A 3 2.86 13.15 -13.21
N MET A 4 2.18 13.18 -12.06
CA MET A 4 1.70 14.42 -11.44
C MET A 4 2.85 15.39 -11.15
N PHE A 5 3.98 14.87 -10.67
CA PHE A 5 5.17 15.65 -10.29
C PHE A 5 6.42 15.32 -11.08
N SER A 6 6.31 14.48 -12.12
CA SER A 6 7.48 13.94 -12.80
C SER A 6 7.29 13.74 -14.30
N ARG A 7 8.40 13.83 -15.03
CA ARG A 7 8.52 13.36 -16.40
C ARG A 7 9.47 12.18 -16.42
N THR A 8 8.95 11.02 -16.82
CA THR A 8 9.67 9.75 -16.78
C THR A 8 10.07 9.30 -18.19
N PHE A 9 11.33 8.89 -18.34
CA PHE A 9 11.93 8.37 -19.57
C PHE A 9 12.54 6.99 -19.35
N PHE A 10 12.40 6.12 -20.34
CA PHE A 10 13.14 4.86 -20.38
C PHE A 10 14.37 5.06 -21.24
N VAL A 11 15.54 4.79 -20.69
CA VAL A 11 16.83 5.08 -21.33
C VAL A 11 17.66 3.81 -21.37
N THR A 12 18.17 3.49 -22.56
CA THR A 12 19.22 2.49 -22.73
C THR A 12 20.57 3.20 -22.71
N LEU A 13 21.39 2.88 -21.72
CA LEU A 13 22.75 3.40 -21.60
C LEU A 13 23.67 2.76 -22.65
N THR A 14 24.84 3.37 -22.88
CA THR A 14 25.85 2.85 -23.83
C THR A 14 26.29 1.42 -23.51
N ASP A 15 26.28 1.04 -22.24
CA ASP A 15 26.59 -0.32 -21.76
C ASP A 15 25.40 -1.29 -21.84
N LYS A 16 24.31 -0.89 -22.50
CA LYS A 16 23.05 -1.63 -22.69
C LYS A 16 22.20 -1.82 -21.44
N ARG A 17 22.59 -1.26 -20.28
CA ARG A 17 21.68 -1.24 -19.12
C ARG A 17 20.49 -0.35 -19.43
N GLU A 18 19.31 -0.83 -19.05
CA GLU A 18 18.09 -0.05 -19.12
C GLU A 18 17.81 0.59 -17.75
N VAL A 19 17.56 1.89 -17.77
CA VAL A 19 17.23 2.66 -16.57
C VAL A 19 15.98 3.50 -16.83
N VAL A 20 15.35 3.91 -15.74
CA VAL A 20 14.24 4.85 -15.73
C VAL A 20 14.78 6.18 -15.21
N ILE A 21 14.74 7.22 -16.03
CA ILE A 21 15.13 8.58 -15.61
C ILE A 21 13.87 9.37 -15.29
N GLN A 22 13.82 9.95 -14.11
CA GLN A 22 12.75 10.85 -13.68
C GLN A 22 13.28 12.26 -13.47
N PHE A 23 12.67 13.22 -14.17
CA PHE A 23 12.81 14.65 -13.89
C PHE A 23 11.64 15.09 -13.05
N ARG A 24 11.88 15.74 -11.92
CA ARG A 24 10.85 16.08 -10.94
C ARG A 24 10.89 17.55 -10.57
N THR A 25 9.72 18.09 -10.26
CA THR A 25 9.54 19.43 -9.68
C THR A 25 9.59 19.42 -8.15
N GLU A 26 9.83 18.25 -7.55
CA GLU A 26 9.94 18.06 -6.11
C GLU A 26 10.97 16.97 -5.80
N LYS A 27 11.63 17.08 -4.64
CA LYS A 27 12.61 16.09 -4.20
C LYS A 27 11.93 14.77 -3.84
N LEU A 28 12.48 13.68 -4.37
CA LEU A 28 12.10 12.31 -4.02
C LEU A 28 12.64 11.95 -2.63
N ASP A 29 11.81 11.33 -1.79
CA ASP A 29 12.27 10.69 -0.56
C ASP A 29 12.98 9.36 -0.89
N LEU A 30 14.31 9.41 -1.01
CA LEU A 30 15.13 8.22 -1.26
C LEU A 30 15.12 7.22 -0.10
N ASP A 31 14.79 7.66 1.11
CA ASP A 31 14.76 6.78 2.28
C ASP A 31 13.57 5.82 2.21
N ALA A 32 12.44 6.24 1.63
CA ALA A 32 11.31 5.36 1.38
C ALA A 32 11.70 4.16 0.50
N PHE A 33 12.42 4.40 -0.60
CA PHE A 33 12.95 3.35 -1.48
C PHE A 33 13.96 2.46 -0.76
N ARG A 34 14.90 3.07 -0.04
CA ARG A 34 15.96 2.35 0.70
C ARG A 34 15.38 1.42 1.78
N VAL A 35 14.41 1.91 2.55
CA VAL A 35 13.72 1.12 3.58
C VAL A 35 12.93 -0.02 2.95
N ALA A 36 12.17 0.26 1.88
CA ALA A 36 11.39 -0.76 1.19
C ALA A 36 12.29 -1.84 0.56
N LYS A 37 13.38 -1.44 -0.10
CA LYS A 37 14.35 -2.37 -0.71
C LYS A 37 15.08 -3.21 0.34
N GLY A 38 15.42 -2.61 1.48
CA GLY A 38 16.02 -3.35 2.60
C GLY A 38 15.15 -4.50 3.11
N ALA A 39 13.82 -4.33 3.11
CA ALA A 39 12.88 -5.35 3.57
C ALA A 39 12.44 -6.32 2.46
N LEU A 40 12.11 -5.79 1.28
CA LEU A 40 11.46 -6.55 0.19
C LEU A 40 12.46 -7.08 -0.86
N GLY A 41 13.67 -6.54 -0.89
CA GLY A 41 14.73 -6.95 -1.81
C GLY A 41 14.51 -6.44 -3.23
N GLN A 42 14.77 -7.31 -4.22
CA GLN A 42 14.89 -6.95 -5.64
C GLN A 42 13.57 -6.56 -6.32
N VAL A 43 12.44 -6.67 -5.64
CA VAL A 43 11.16 -6.17 -6.16
C VAL A 43 11.00 -4.66 -5.99
N VAL A 44 11.95 -3.98 -5.34
CA VAL A 44 11.98 -2.52 -5.21
C VAL A 44 13.16 -2.00 -6.04
N PRO A 45 12.98 -0.96 -6.87
CA PRO A 45 14.04 -0.48 -7.73
C PRO A 45 15.20 0.12 -6.91
N ASP A 46 16.44 -0.07 -7.36
CA ASP A 46 17.51 0.83 -6.93
C ASP A 46 17.24 2.23 -7.43
N THR A 47 17.34 3.22 -6.55
CA THR A 47 17.08 4.63 -6.88
C THR A 47 18.23 5.50 -6.41
N VAL A 48 18.74 6.33 -7.31
CA VAL A 48 19.82 7.29 -7.01
C VAL A 48 19.47 8.67 -7.54
N ALA A 49 19.84 9.71 -6.79
CA ALA A 49 19.81 11.08 -7.28
C ALA A 49 20.97 11.31 -8.26
N LEU A 50 20.67 11.94 -9.40
CA LEU A 50 21.66 12.45 -10.32
C LEU A 50 21.85 13.94 -10.01
N LYS A 51 23.08 14.32 -9.66
CA LYS A 51 23.41 15.71 -9.34
C LYS A 51 23.64 16.50 -10.62
N ASP A 52 22.94 17.60 -10.76
CA ASP A 52 23.10 18.56 -11.84
C ASP A 52 22.77 19.95 -11.32
N GLU A 53 23.79 20.79 -11.12
CA GLU A 53 23.62 22.11 -10.49
C GLU A 53 22.76 23.05 -11.34
N GLU A 54 22.81 22.95 -12.68
CA GLU A 54 22.02 23.78 -13.57
C GLU A 54 20.54 23.45 -13.42
N LEU A 55 20.19 22.16 -13.50
CA LEU A 55 18.82 21.70 -13.30
C LEU A 55 18.32 21.96 -11.88
N GLU A 56 19.14 21.73 -10.85
CA GLU A 56 18.76 21.99 -9.46
C GLU A 56 18.47 23.49 -9.22
N ASN A 57 19.25 24.38 -9.85
CA ASN A 57 19.00 25.83 -9.80
C ASN A 57 17.72 26.24 -10.52
N GLU A 58 17.28 25.47 -11.51
CA GLU A 58 15.97 25.61 -12.16
C GLU A 58 14.82 24.95 -11.38
N GLY A 59 15.09 24.35 -10.22
CA GLY A 59 14.09 23.64 -9.42
C GLY A 59 13.71 22.27 -9.99
N VAL A 60 14.62 21.64 -10.74
CA VAL A 60 14.44 20.31 -11.32
C VAL A 60 15.40 19.33 -10.64
N TRP A 61 14.85 18.27 -10.07
CA TRP A 61 15.63 17.17 -9.49
C TRP A 61 15.56 15.95 -10.38
N VAL A 62 16.72 15.32 -10.62
CA VAL A 62 16.84 14.18 -11.54
C VAL A 62 17.19 12.93 -10.76
N TYR A 63 16.51 11.83 -11.09
CA TYR A 63 16.70 10.53 -10.46
C TYR A 63 16.88 9.45 -11.52
N SER A 64 17.76 8.50 -11.24
CA SER A 64 17.90 7.26 -12.01
C SER A 64 17.39 6.11 -11.17
N LEU A 65 16.45 5.36 -11.73
CA LEU A 65 15.85 4.19 -11.13
C LEU A 65 16.19 2.95 -11.97
N GLU A 66 16.41 1.83 -11.31
CA GLU A 66 16.49 0.51 -11.93
C GLU A 66 15.20 0.23 -12.72
N ARG A 67 15.35 -0.22 -13.97
CA ARG A 67 14.22 -0.73 -14.73
C ARG A 67 13.92 -2.16 -14.30
N LEU A 68 12.94 -2.30 -13.41
CA LEU A 68 12.46 -3.61 -12.99
C LEU A 68 11.80 -4.37 -14.16
N PRO A 69 11.94 -5.71 -14.20
CA PRO A 69 11.32 -6.54 -15.24
C PRO A 69 9.80 -6.66 -15.02
N GLY A 70 9.10 -7.07 -16.08
CA GLY A 70 7.66 -7.32 -16.06
C GLY A 70 6.83 -6.22 -16.72
N LYS A 71 5.52 -6.40 -16.66
CA LYS A 71 4.50 -5.46 -17.16
C LYS A 71 3.65 -4.99 -16.00
N ILE A 72 3.16 -3.76 -16.07
CA ILE A 72 2.17 -3.24 -15.12
C ILE A 72 0.96 -4.18 -15.09
N TRP A 73 0.48 -4.56 -13.90
CA TRP A 73 -0.61 -5.52 -13.71
C TRP A 73 -1.79 -5.20 -14.62
N ILE A 74 -2.29 -3.95 -14.61
CA ILE A 74 -3.45 -3.56 -15.42
C ILE A 74 -3.31 -3.92 -16.92
N HIS A 75 -2.08 -3.98 -17.44
CA HIS A 75 -1.77 -4.40 -18.81
C HIS A 75 -1.35 -5.88 -18.91
N GLY A 76 -0.76 -6.46 -17.86
CA GLY A 76 -0.25 -7.83 -17.82
C GLY A 76 -1.33 -8.89 -17.56
N VAL A 77 -2.41 -8.55 -16.84
CA VAL A 77 -3.53 -9.46 -16.54
C VAL A 77 -4.64 -9.37 -17.60
N ALA A 78 -4.59 -8.42 -18.53
CA ALA A 78 -5.54 -8.33 -19.62
C ALA A 78 -5.65 -9.69 -20.36
N GLY A 79 -6.79 -10.37 -20.21
CA GLY A 79 -7.05 -11.70 -20.78
C GLY A 79 -6.68 -12.91 -19.90
N LYS A 80 -6.10 -12.73 -18.71
CA LYS A 80 -5.77 -13.82 -17.77
C LYS A 80 -6.89 -14.15 -16.77
N GLY A 81 -7.90 -13.28 -16.66
CA GLY A 81 -9.12 -13.51 -15.87
C GLY A 81 -8.83 -13.87 -14.41
N ALA A 82 -9.67 -14.76 -13.86
CA ALA A 82 -9.64 -15.18 -12.47
C ALA A 82 -8.29 -15.75 -12.01
N GLU A 83 -7.68 -16.61 -12.83
CA GLU A 83 -6.41 -17.27 -12.49
C GLU A 83 -5.27 -16.26 -12.32
N GLY A 84 -5.21 -15.26 -13.20
CA GLY A 84 -4.24 -14.16 -13.10
C GLY A 84 -4.41 -13.39 -11.81
N ARG A 85 -5.64 -12.98 -11.47
CA ARG A 85 -5.92 -12.24 -10.22
C ARG A 85 -5.50 -13.01 -8.98
N ILE A 86 -5.80 -14.30 -8.92
CA ILE A 86 -5.42 -15.18 -7.80
C ILE A 86 -3.89 -15.28 -7.71
N ALA A 87 -3.21 -15.49 -8.85
CA ALA A 87 -1.75 -15.61 -8.90
C ALA A 87 -1.04 -14.34 -8.44
N VAL A 88 -1.46 -13.16 -8.92
CA VAL A 88 -0.85 -11.88 -8.49
C VAL A 88 -1.07 -11.64 -7.00
N ASN A 89 -2.29 -11.81 -6.49
CA ASN A 89 -2.56 -11.62 -5.05
C ASN A 89 -1.76 -12.60 -4.18
N ARG A 90 -1.63 -13.86 -4.61
CA ARG A 90 -0.78 -14.86 -3.96
C ARG A 90 0.68 -14.41 -3.90
N SER A 91 1.24 -14.01 -5.06
CA SER A 91 2.63 -13.58 -5.18
C SER A 91 2.90 -12.30 -4.36
N LEU A 92 1.97 -11.35 -4.38
CA LEU A 92 2.02 -10.12 -3.58
C LEU A 92 2.03 -10.43 -2.07
N GLY A 93 1.24 -11.42 -1.63
CA GLY A 93 1.25 -11.89 -0.24
C GLY A 93 2.65 -12.37 0.18
N ARG A 94 3.32 -13.18 -0.66
CA ARG A 94 4.71 -13.62 -0.41
C ARG A 94 5.73 -12.49 -0.40
N VAL A 95 5.55 -11.48 -1.26
CA VAL A 95 6.42 -10.31 -1.27
C VAL A 95 6.27 -9.54 0.04
N LEU A 96 5.04 -9.18 0.40
CA LEU A 96 4.77 -8.36 1.58
C LEU A 96 4.99 -9.09 2.91
N SER A 97 5.12 -10.42 2.92
CA SER A 97 5.47 -11.20 4.13
C SER A 97 6.87 -10.89 4.65
N LYS A 98 7.75 -10.34 3.81
CA LYS A 98 9.13 -9.95 4.15
C LYS A 98 9.23 -8.56 4.76
N GLY A 99 8.12 -7.85 4.88
CA GLY A 99 8.09 -6.43 5.22
C GLY A 99 8.41 -6.04 6.67
N TRP A 100 8.85 -6.97 7.52
CA TRP A 100 9.16 -6.67 8.92
C TRP A 100 10.35 -5.69 9.02
N LEU A 101 10.22 -4.67 9.87
CA LEU A 101 11.26 -3.66 10.10
C LEU A 101 11.69 -3.56 11.58
N ALA A 102 10.75 -3.65 12.50
CA ALA A 102 11.01 -3.59 13.94
C ALA A 102 9.89 -4.24 14.77
N ASP A 103 10.19 -4.63 16.00
CA ASP A 103 9.24 -5.29 16.92
C ASP A 103 8.12 -4.35 17.42
N SER A 104 8.28 -3.03 17.32
CA SER A 104 7.29 -2.03 17.74
C SER A 104 7.15 -0.92 16.70
N SER A 105 5.95 -0.37 16.59
CA SER A 105 5.60 0.71 15.67
C SER A 105 5.26 2.02 16.39
N GLY A 106 5.64 2.16 17.66
CA GLY A 106 5.33 3.31 18.51
C GLY A 106 5.66 4.68 17.91
N GLU A 107 6.84 4.81 17.30
CA GLU A 107 7.25 6.06 16.64
C GLU A 107 6.40 6.38 15.41
N ALA A 108 6.11 5.38 14.56
CA ALA A 108 5.22 5.56 13.42
C ALA A 108 3.80 5.96 13.86
N VAL A 109 3.31 5.38 14.97
CA VAL A 109 2.03 5.77 15.54
C VAL A 109 2.06 7.22 16.04
N SER A 110 3.07 7.62 16.82
CA SER A 110 3.13 8.96 17.42
C SER A 110 3.38 10.06 16.40
N THR A 111 4.18 9.80 15.36
CA THR A 111 4.63 10.84 14.41
C THR A 111 3.81 10.90 13.13
N LYS A 112 3.13 9.81 12.74
CA LYS A 112 2.38 9.74 11.47
C LYS A 112 0.90 9.42 11.68
N ILE A 113 0.59 8.32 12.36
CA ILE A 113 -0.80 7.83 12.46
C ILE A 113 -1.66 8.72 13.35
N ARG A 114 -1.17 9.08 14.54
CA ARG A 114 -1.89 9.93 15.49
C ARG A 114 -2.15 11.32 14.91
N PRO A 115 -1.15 12.06 14.37
CA PRO A 115 -1.40 13.38 13.79
C PRO A 115 -2.39 13.33 12.62
N HIS A 116 -2.32 12.30 11.77
CA HIS A 116 -3.28 12.11 10.68
C HIS A 116 -4.69 11.90 11.21
N LEU A 117 -4.87 11.00 12.18
CA LEU A 117 -6.18 10.74 12.79
C LEU A 117 -6.75 11.98 13.51
N GLU A 118 -5.90 12.72 14.22
CA GLU A 118 -6.28 13.98 14.88
C GLU A 118 -6.65 15.07 13.87
N ALA A 119 -5.93 15.16 12.74
CA ALA A 119 -6.28 16.05 11.64
C ALA A 119 -7.64 15.71 11.03
N ILE A 120 -7.94 14.43 10.80
CA ILE A 120 -9.27 13.99 10.34
C ILE A 120 -10.33 14.39 11.36
N LEU A 121 -10.10 14.12 12.65
CA LEU A 121 -11.04 14.49 13.72
C LEU A 121 -11.21 16.02 13.85
N ALA A 122 -10.21 16.82 13.53
CA ALA A 122 -10.32 18.28 13.53
C ALA A 122 -10.96 18.84 12.25
N SER A 123 -11.04 18.04 11.19
CA SER A 123 -11.56 18.47 9.88
C SER A 123 -13.02 18.91 9.96
N PRO A 124 -13.41 20.00 9.27
CA PRO A 124 -14.80 20.44 9.18
C PRO A 124 -15.62 19.70 8.11
N LEU A 125 -15.03 18.73 7.38
CA LEU A 125 -15.74 17.98 6.33
C LEU A 125 -16.97 17.25 6.89
N ASP A 126 -18.10 17.37 6.18
CA ASP A 126 -19.37 16.73 6.56
C ASP A 126 -19.26 15.20 6.48
N GLU A 127 -18.49 14.69 5.51
CA GLU A 127 -18.20 13.27 5.33
C GLU A 127 -17.57 12.65 6.57
N VAL A 128 -16.74 13.41 7.31
CA VAL A 128 -16.11 12.94 8.54
C VAL A 128 -17.13 12.78 9.67
N ALA A 129 -18.19 13.61 9.70
CA ALA A 129 -19.14 13.67 10.80
C ALA A 129 -19.77 12.31 11.12
N ALA A 130 -20.13 11.55 10.08
CA ALA A 130 -20.72 10.22 10.20
C ALA A 130 -19.77 9.18 10.84
N TYR A 131 -18.45 9.39 10.73
CA TYR A 131 -17.43 8.44 11.20
C TYR A 131 -16.67 8.91 12.45
N ARG A 132 -16.97 10.10 12.99
CA ARG A 132 -16.30 10.64 14.20
C ARG A 132 -16.28 9.66 15.39
N PRO A 133 -17.39 8.97 15.75
CA PRO A 133 -17.35 8.02 16.86
C PRO A 133 -16.36 6.87 16.62
N LEU A 134 -16.29 6.37 15.39
CA LEU A 134 -15.35 5.31 15.01
C LEU A 134 -13.90 5.80 15.06
N LEU A 135 -13.63 6.99 14.49
CA LEU A 135 -12.31 7.62 14.51
C LEU A 135 -11.82 7.89 15.94
N GLN A 136 -12.70 8.37 16.84
CA GLN A 136 -12.40 8.54 18.26
C GLN A 136 -12.10 7.19 18.95
N GLY A 137 -12.86 6.14 18.60
CA GLY A 137 -12.58 4.78 19.06
C GLY A 137 -11.18 4.32 18.67
N PHE A 138 -10.74 4.58 17.44
CA PHE A 138 -9.38 4.28 17.00
C PHE A 138 -8.31 5.12 17.70
N LEU A 139 -8.59 6.39 17.99
CA LEU A 139 -7.67 7.25 18.76
C LEU A 139 -7.37 6.64 20.13
N GLY A 140 -8.39 6.07 20.79
CA GLY A 140 -8.25 5.34 22.05
C GLY A 140 -7.50 4.01 21.93
N LYS A 141 -7.47 3.38 20.75
CA LYS A 141 -6.78 2.11 20.48
C LYS A 141 -5.32 2.27 20.02
N LEU A 142 -4.86 3.48 19.72
CA LEU A 142 -3.51 3.68 19.14
C LEU A 142 -2.37 3.11 20.00
N ASN A 143 -2.51 3.10 21.33
CA ASN A 143 -1.51 2.51 22.23
C ASN A 143 -1.43 0.99 22.13
N GLU A 144 -2.50 0.31 21.73
CA GLU A 144 -2.48 -1.12 21.46
C GLU A 144 -1.94 -1.37 20.05
N ILE A 145 -2.40 -0.59 19.07
CA ILE A 145 -1.93 -0.70 17.67
C ILE A 145 -0.41 -0.48 17.57
N SER A 146 0.17 0.40 18.38
CA SER A 146 1.62 0.63 18.41
C SER A 146 2.45 -0.57 18.85
N LYS A 147 1.83 -1.57 19.51
CA LYS A 147 2.47 -2.84 19.89
C LYS A 147 2.58 -3.80 18.71
N LEU A 148 1.87 -3.55 17.61
CA LEU A 148 2.10 -4.29 16.38
C LEU A 148 3.49 -3.94 15.82
N PRO A 149 4.18 -4.89 15.16
CA PRO A 149 5.46 -4.64 14.53
C PRO A 149 5.40 -3.50 13.53
N LEU A 150 6.51 -2.79 13.37
CA LEU A 150 6.68 -1.87 12.27
C LEU A 150 6.86 -2.68 10.98
N TRP A 151 6.10 -2.32 9.95
CA TRP A 151 6.08 -3.00 8.68
C TRP A 151 6.28 -2.00 7.54
N VAL A 152 6.91 -2.45 6.46
CA VAL A 152 6.92 -1.71 5.20
C VAL A 152 5.48 -1.52 4.71
N SER A 153 5.15 -0.32 4.26
CA SER A 153 3.83 -0.01 3.75
C SER A 153 3.99 0.84 2.51
N HIS A 154 3.35 0.41 1.43
CA HIS A 154 3.25 1.19 0.22
C HIS A 154 2.11 2.22 0.37
N TYR A 155 2.32 3.46 -0.09
CA TYR A 155 1.30 4.53 0.03
C TYR A 155 0.11 4.28 -0.90
N ASP A 156 0.39 4.02 -2.17
CA ASP A 156 -0.63 3.87 -3.21
C ASP A 156 -0.54 2.51 -3.92
N LEU A 157 -0.73 1.42 -3.16
CA LEU A 157 -0.65 0.08 -3.74
C LEU A 157 -1.90 -0.22 -4.57
N ASN A 158 -1.74 -0.26 -5.89
CA ASN A 158 -2.79 -0.54 -6.87
C ASN A 158 -2.20 -1.30 -8.07
N ASP A 159 -3.05 -1.65 -9.03
CA ASP A 159 -2.69 -2.39 -10.24
C ASP A 159 -1.82 -1.62 -11.24
N VAL A 160 -1.62 -0.31 -11.07
CA VAL A 160 -0.66 0.47 -11.87
C VAL A 160 0.75 0.52 -11.26
N ASN A 161 0.87 0.21 -9.96
CA ASN A 161 2.13 0.22 -9.21
C ASN A 161 2.73 -1.18 -8.97
N ILE A 162 2.11 -2.22 -9.53
CA ILE A 162 2.56 -3.61 -9.44
C ILE A 162 3.02 -4.10 -10.82
N LEU A 163 4.26 -4.57 -10.92
CA LEU A 163 4.81 -5.23 -12.10
C LEU A 163 4.72 -6.75 -11.94
N ILE A 164 4.33 -7.42 -13.01
CA ILE A 164 4.18 -8.88 -13.06
C ILE A 164 4.85 -9.48 -14.30
N ASP A 165 5.26 -10.74 -14.21
CA ASP A 165 5.70 -11.53 -15.35
C ASP A 165 4.55 -12.26 -16.06
N GLU A 166 4.89 -13.08 -17.06
CA GLU A 166 3.91 -13.84 -17.86
C GLU A 166 3.15 -14.91 -17.06
N THR A 167 3.72 -15.31 -15.91
CA THR A 167 3.14 -16.27 -14.95
C THR A 167 2.33 -15.58 -13.85
N CYS A 168 2.19 -14.24 -13.92
CA CYS A 168 1.51 -13.41 -12.93
C CYS A 168 2.21 -13.39 -11.55
N GLU A 169 3.53 -13.65 -11.52
CA GLU A 169 4.34 -13.43 -10.34
C GLU A 169 4.75 -11.95 -10.24
N VAL A 170 4.72 -11.39 -9.04
CA VAL A 170 5.12 -10.00 -8.79
C VAL A 170 6.64 -9.89 -8.95
N THR A 171 7.05 -9.12 -9.94
CA THR A 171 8.46 -8.84 -10.24
C THR A 171 8.92 -7.48 -9.76
N GLY A 172 7.98 -6.58 -9.47
CA GLY A 172 8.32 -5.23 -9.02
C GLY A 172 7.16 -4.48 -8.37
N LEU A 173 7.50 -3.63 -7.43
CA LEU A 173 6.66 -2.63 -6.79
C LEU A 173 7.33 -1.28 -7.01
N ILE A 174 6.63 -0.35 -7.63
CA ILE A 174 7.14 0.97 -8.01
C ILE A 174 6.35 2.07 -7.30
N ASP A 175 6.84 3.32 -7.36
CA ASP A 175 6.16 4.50 -6.80
C ASP A 175 6.14 4.57 -5.26
N TRP A 176 7.32 4.37 -4.66
CA TRP A 176 7.50 4.36 -3.19
C TRP A 176 7.59 5.75 -2.55
N GLU A 177 7.50 6.83 -3.30
CA GLU A 177 7.93 8.17 -2.86
C GLU A 177 7.15 8.77 -1.69
N LEU A 178 5.88 8.40 -1.52
CA LEU A 178 5.04 8.81 -0.39
C LEU A 178 4.92 7.72 0.69
N SER A 179 5.63 6.61 0.51
CA SER A 179 5.53 5.44 1.37
C SER A 179 6.27 5.65 2.69
N THR A 180 5.60 5.27 3.77
CA THR A 180 6.16 5.34 5.12
C THR A 180 5.87 4.03 5.84
N PRO A 181 6.82 3.48 6.63
CA PRO A 181 6.53 2.35 7.50
C PRO A 181 5.35 2.62 8.43
N LYS A 182 4.50 1.60 8.64
CA LYS A 182 3.30 1.68 9.48
C LYS A 182 3.23 0.48 10.43
N PRO A 183 2.42 0.53 11.50
CA PRO A 183 2.05 -0.67 12.23
C PRO A 183 1.53 -1.73 11.26
N PHE A 184 1.87 -3.00 11.50
CA PHE A 184 1.39 -4.10 10.67
C PHE A 184 -0.12 -4.01 10.44
N ALA A 185 -0.55 -4.37 9.23
CA ALA A 185 -1.92 -4.28 8.73
C ALA A 185 -2.52 -2.88 8.52
N VAL A 186 -2.00 -1.80 9.12
CA VAL A 186 -2.46 -0.42 8.79
C VAL A 186 -2.17 -0.11 7.31
N GLY A 187 -1.01 -0.52 6.80
CA GLY A 187 -0.67 -0.41 5.38
C GLY A 187 -1.46 -1.33 4.44
N LEU A 188 -2.25 -2.26 4.98
CA LEU A 188 -3.00 -3.27 4.20
C LEU A 188 -4.49 -2.93 4.08
N GLY A 189 -4.90 -1.73 4.50
CA GLY A 189 -6.31 -1.29 4.49
C GLY A 189 -6.98 -1.28 3.12
N ARG A 190 -6.22 -1.38 2.02
CA ARG A 190 -6.76 -1.49 0.66
C ARG A 190 -6.46 -2.82 -0.02
N ILE A 191 -5.84 -3.79 0.66
CA ILE A 191 -5.41 -5.01 -0.04
C ILE A 191 -6.59 -5.80 -0.64
N HIS A 192 -7.74 -5.79 0.04
CA HIS A 192 -8.93 -6.44 -0.46
C HIS A 192 -9.43 -5.82 -1.78
N THR A 193 -9.11 -4.56 -2.08
CA THR A 193 -9.52 -3.94 -3.35
C THR A 193 -8.74 -4.49 -4.54
N LEU A 194 -7.53 -5.04 -4.33
CA LEU A 194 -6.74 -5.72 -5.37
C LEU A 194 -7.34 -7.08 -5.77
N ALA A 195 -8.21 -7.64 -4.94
CA ALA A 195 -9.01 -8.81 -5.29
C ALA A 195 -10.33 -8.42 -5.99
N GLY A 196 -10.75 -7.15 -5.93
CA GLY A 196 -11.98 -6.64 -6.51
C GLY A 196 -11.75 -5.79 -7.76
N GLU A 197 -12.80 -5.10 -8.20
CA GLU A 197 -12.75 -4.18 -9.34
C GLU A 197 -13.55 -2.92 -9.04
N TYR A 198 -13.22 -1.82 -9.71
CA TYR A 198 -14.06 -0.64 -9.75
C TYR A 198 -14.70 -0.51 -11.14
N THR A 199 -16.03 -0.52 -11.20
CA THR A 199 -16.79 -0.28 -12.43
C THR A 199 -17.82 0.81 -12.17
N GLY A 200 -17.84 1.87 -12.99
CA GLY A 200 -18.80 2.97 -12.83
C GLY A 200 -18.70 3.72 -11.49
N GLY A 201 -17.51 3.75 -10.88
CA GLY A 201 -17.30 4.35 -9.55
C GLY A 201 -17.80 3.50 -8.38
N GLU A 202 -18.18 2.25 -8.63
CA GLU A 202 -18.61 1.30 -7.60
C GLU A 202 -17.64 0.13 -7.48
N PHE A 203 -17.47 -0.35 -6.25
CA PHE A 203 -16.65 -1.50 -5.95
C PHE A 203 -17.41 -2.81 -6.14
N TRP A 204 -16.90 -3.66 -7.01
CA TRP A 204 -17.46 -4.97 -7.34
C TRP A 204 -16.54 -6.12 -6.91
N MET A 205 -17.16 -7.23 -6.52
CA MET A 205 -16.49 -8.47 -6.16
C MET A 205 -16.72 -9.50 -7.26
N PRO A 206 -15.68 -9.87 -8.03
CA PRO A 206 -15.77 -10.99 -8.96
C PRO A 206 -15.96 -12.33 -8.26
N ASP A 207 -16.36 -13.35 -9.01
CA ASP A 207 -16.57 -14.71 -8.50
C ASP A 207 -15.32 -15.26 -7.80
N GLU A 208 -14.12 -14.92 -8.31
CA GLU A 208 -12.85 -15.33 -7.72
C GLU A 208 -12.35 -14.45 -6.56
N PHE A 209 -13.06 -13.37 -6.21
CA PHE A 209 -12.63 -12.36 -5.23
C PHE A 209 -12.07 -13.00 -3.96
N GLU A 210 -12.88 -13.89 -3.38
CA GLU A 210 -12.57 -14.52 -2.11
C GLU A 210 -11.38 -15.48 -2.22
N VAL A 211 -11.22 -16.16 -3.36
CA VAL A 211 -10.08 -17.05 -3.59
C VAL A 211 -8.79 -16.23 -3.70
N ALA A 212 -8.84 -15.10 -4.40
CA ALA A 212 -7.69 -14.19 -4.55
C ALA A 212 -7.30 -13.53 -3.22
N GLU A 213 -8.27 -13.00 -2.47
CA GLU A 213 -8.05 -12.38 -1.18
C GLU A 213 -7.49 -13.37 -0.15
N ARG A 214 -8.03 -14.60 -0.09
CA ARG A 214 -7.50 -15.64 0.79
C ARG A 214 -6.09 -16.05 0.38
N ALA A 215 -5.79 -16.12 -0.92
CA ALA A 215 -4.46 -16.45 -1.40
C ALA A 215 -3.43 -15.41 -0.95
N PHE A 216 -3.77 -14.12 -0.99
CA PHE A 216 -2.92 -13.06 -0.43
C PHE A 216 -2.66 -13.27 1.07
N TRP A 217 -3.70 -13.36 1.88
CA TRP A 217 -3.56 -13.45 3.34
C TRP A 217 -2.86 -14.72 3.79
N LYS A 218 -3.09 -15.84 3.08
CA LYS A 218 -2.41 -17.10 3.34
C LYS A 218 -0.91 -16.98 3.13
N GLU A 219 -0.47 -16.47 1.97
CA GLU A 219 0.96 -16.35 1.68
C GLU A 219 1.64 -15.29 2.54
N LEU A 220 0.92 -14.20 2.85
CA LEU A 220 1.41 -13.17 3.76
C LEU A 220 1.79 -13.77 5.12
N PHE A 221 0.91 -14.55 5.75
CA PHE A 221 1.20 -15.18 7.04
C PHE A 221 2.19 -16.36 6.90
N ALA A 222 2.09 -17.15 5.83
CA ALA A 222 2.98 -18.30 5.61
C ALA A 222 4.44 -17.89 5.41
N GLY A 223 4.68 -16.74 4.78
CA GLY A 223 6.03 -16.23 4.51
C GLY A 223 6.67 -15.44 5.67
N MET A 224 6.00 -15.32 6.82
CA MET A 224 6.54 -14.67 8.02
C MET A 224 7.37 -15.63 8.88
N SER A 225 8.24 -15.08 9.73
CA SER A 225 8.87 -15.88 10.80
C SER A 225 7.79 -16.47 11.73
N GLN A 226 8.05 -17.65 12.29
CA GLN A 226 7.13 -18.31 13.21
C GLN A 226 6.76 -17.40 14.40
N LYS A 227 7.76 -16.73 15.01
CA LYS A 227 7.56 -15.80 16.12
C LYS A 227 6.60 -14.66 15.75
N THR A 228 6.81 -14.03 14.59
CA THR A 228 5.97 -12.93 14.11
C THR A 228 4.55 -13.40 13.85
N ARG A 229 4.40 -14.54 13.15
CA ARG A 229 3.10 -15.12 12.82
C ARG A 229 2.29 -15.44 14.07
N GLU A 230 2.86 -16.16 15.03
CA GLU A 230 2.20 -16.55 16.27
C GLU A 230 1.75 -15.33 17.09
N MET A 231 2.58 -14.28 17.14
CA MET A 231 2.22 -13.04 17.81
C MET A 231 1.02 -12.34 17.14
N LEU A 232 1.00 -12.27 15.79
CA LEU A 232 -0.10 -11.66 15.05
C LEU A 232 -1.39 -12.49 15.16
N GLU A 233 -1.30 -13.82 15.09
CA GLU A 233 -2.44 -14.72 15.24
C GLU A 233 -3.06 -14.63 16.64
N LYS A 234 -2.23 -14.51 17.69
CA LYS A 234 -2.71 -14.28 19.06
C LYS A 234 -3.44 -12.94 19.21
N ASN A 235 -3.07 -11.94 18.41
CA ASN A 235 -3.63 -10.59 18.45
C ASN A 235 -4.49 -10.29 17.20
N ILE A 236 -5.12 -11.30 16.61
CA ILE A 236 -5.76 -11.14 15.28
C ILE A 236 -6.87 -10.08 15.26
N GLY A 237 -7.58 -9.87 16.38
CA GLY A 237 -8.55 -8.78 16.53
C GLY A 237 -7.92 -7.40 16.36
N LEU A 238 -6.71 -7.20 16.89
CA LEU A 238 -5.95 -5.96 16.74
C LEU A 238 -5.42 -5.79 15.31
N VAL A 239 -5.06 -6.89 14.64
CA VAL A 239 -4.70 -6.88 13.21
C VAL A 239 -5.88 -6.41 12.37
N GLN A 240 -7.09 -6.90 12.65
CA GLN A 240 -8.31 -6.44 11.99
C GLN A 240 -8.59 -4.96 12.26
N ASP A 241 -8.49 -4.51 13.51
CA ASP A 241 -8.62 -3.10 13.85
C ASP A 241 -7.62 -2.25 13.05
N ALA A 242 -6.38 -2.70 12.91
CA ALA A 242 -5.36 -2.03 12.11
C ALA A 242 -5.72 -1.95 10.61
N VAL A 243 -6.29 -3.01 10.01
CA VAL A 243 -6.80 -2.96 8.62
C VAL A 243 -7.89 -1.90 8.46
N ILE A 244 -8.86 -1.85 9.39
CA ILE A 244 -9.95 -0.88 9.32
C ILE A 244 -9.43 0.55 9.55
N LEU A 245 -8.49 0.76 10.47
CA LEU A 245 -7.82 2.04 10.63
C LEU A 245 -7.12 2.45 9.33
N GLY A 246 -6.36 1.55 8.70
CA GLY A 246 -5.75 1.79 7.40
C GLY A 246 -6.75 2.20 6.32
N THR A 247 -7.92 1.54 6.29
CA THR A 247 -9.01 1.87 5.37
C THR A 247 -9.50 3.30 5.56
N LEU A 248 -9.71 3.73 6.82
CA LEU A 248 -10.13 5.09 7.14
C LEU A 248 -9.07 6.13 6.75
N LEU A 249 -7.81 5.89 7.11
CA LEU A 249 -6.71 6.82 6.82
C LEU A 249 -6.48 6.96 5.31
N ASN A 250 -6.65 5.87 4.55
CA ASN A 250 -6.55 5.92 3.10
C ASN A 250 -7.77 6.60 2.46
N THR A 251 -8.94 6.60 3.10
CA THR A 251 -10.14 7.24 2.57
C THR A 251 -10.12 8.75 2.85
N PHE A 252 -9.71 9.13 4.05
CA PHE A 252 -9.52 10.52 4.47
C PHE A 252 -8.02 10.87 4.40
N PHE A 253 -7.53 11.19 3.20
CA PHE A 253 -6.11 11.54 3.02
C PHE A 253 -5.79 12.89 3.69
N TRP A 254 -4.54 13.05 4.12
CA TRP A 254 -4.04 14.27 4.73
C TRP A 254 -2.78 14.72 4.00
N GLU A 255 -2.93 15.74 3.18
CA GLU A 255 -1.90 16.28 2.29
C GLU A 255 -1.90 17.81 2.42
N ASP A 256 -0.72 18.43 2.46
CA ASP A 256 -0.54 19.88 2.60
C ASP A 256 -1.33 20.53 3.75
N GLY A 257 -1.43 19.82 4.87
CA GLY A 257 -2.14 20.28 6.06
C GLY A 257 -3.66 20.25 5.93
N LYS A 258 -4.22 19.71 4.83
CA LYS A 258 -5.66 19.63 4.59
C LYS A 258 -6.11 18.17 4.53
N VAL A 259 -7.26 17.91 5.14
CA VAL A 259 -7.93 16.62 5.03
C VAL A 259 -8.85 16.66 3.82
N GLY A 260 -8.76 15.64 2.98
CA GLY A 260 -9.67 15.43 1.86
C GLY A 260 -10.17 13.99 1.83
N CYS A 261 -11.13 13.73 0.95
CA CYS A 261 -11.61 12.38 0.69
C CYS A 261 -12.00 12.23 -0.79
N GLY A 262 -11.68 11.08 -1.39
CA GLY A 262 -12.08 10.77 -2.76
C GLY A 262 -13.51 10.26 -2.83
N GLU A 263 -14.27 10.66 -3.84
CA GLU A 263 -15.67 10.26 -4.03
C GLU A 263 -15.87 8.73 -4.07
N VAL A 264 -15.03 8.04 -4.85
CA VAL A 264 -15.11 6.57 -5.03
C VAL A 264 -14.78 5.82 -3.72
N PRO A 265 -13.65 6.09 -3.02
CA PRO A 265 -13.41 5.53 -1.69
C PRO A 265 -14.52 5.84 -0.67
N MET A 266 -15.06 7.06 -0.67
CA MET A 266 -16.14 7.46 0.25
C MET A 266 -17.43 6.67 0.01
N LYS A 267 -17.82 6.47 -1.25
CA LYS A 267 -18.99 5.66 -1.61
C LYS A 267 -18.85 4.20 -1.17
N ALA A 268 -17.63 3.65 -1.26
CA ALA A 268 -17.34 2.28 -0.84
C ALA A 268 -17.11 2.13 0.68
N LEU A 269 -16.81 3.23 1.39
CA LEU A 269 -16.39 3.19 2.79
C LEU A 269 -17.35 2.43 3.71
N PRO A 270 -18.70 2.62 3.66
CA PRO A 270 -19.62 1.85 4.51
C PRO A 270 -19.43 0.34 4.37
N LYS A 271 -19.28 -0.16 3.13
CA LYS A 271 -18.98 -1.57 2.85
C LYS A 271 -17.59 -1.95 3.35
N PHE A 272 -16.57 -1.13 3.09
CA PHE A 272 -15.20 -1.46 3.49
C PHE A 272 -15.00 -1.53 5.00
N LEU A 273 -15.76 -0.76 5.78
CA LEU A 273 -15.74 -0.84 7.24
C LEU A 273 -16.33 -2.15 7.78
N THR A 274 -17.07 -2.92 6.98
CA THR A 274 -17.56 -4.25 7.37
C THR A 274 -16.64 -5.39 6.93
N TYR A 275 -15.53 -5.07 6.27
CA TYR A 275 -14.55 -6.05 5.81
C TYR A 275 -13.94 -6.84 6.97
N ARG A 276 -13.81 -8.15 6.82
CA ARG A 276 -13.15 -9.04 7.78
C ARG A 276 -12.06 -9.87 7.10
N ILE A 277 -10.86 -9.88 7.66
CA ILE A 277 -9.78 -10.71 7.15
C ILE A 277 -10.10 -12.21 7.31
N PRO A 278 -9.56 -13.09 6.45
CA PRO A 278 -9.88 -14.52 6.43
C PRO A 278 -9.68 -15.22 7.78
N GLN A 279 -8.64 -14.83 8.51
CA GLN A 279 -8.29 -15.38 9.82
C GLN A 279 -9.39 -15.13 10.87
N ILE A 280 -10.20 -14.08 10.71
CA ILE A 280 -11.29 -13.72 11.61
C ILE A 280 -12.64 -14.20 11.10
N ARG A 281 -12.93 -14.07 9.81
CA ARG A 281 -14.24 -14.47 9.25
C ARG A 281 -14.37 -15.97 9.03
N ARG A 282 -13.25 -16.70 8.97
CA ARG A 282 -13.21 -18.13 8.63
C ARG A 282 -13.91 -18.36 7.30
N ASP A 283 -15.12 -18.90 7.29
CA ASP A 283 -15.91 -19.23 6.09
C ASP A 283 -17.04 -18.22 5.83
N GLU A 284 -17.24 -17.22 6.71
CA GLU A 284 -18.21 -16.16 6.49
C GLU A 284 -17.79 -15.23 5.32
N PRO A 285 -18.73 -14.53 4.66
CA PRO A 285 -18.42 -13.61 3.57
C PRO A 285 -17.41 -12.51 3.96
N PRO A 286 -16.63 -11.97 3.00
CA PRO A 286 -15.63 -10.93 3.26
C PRO A 286 -16.18 -9.65 3.90
N TYR A 287 -17.40 -9.27 3.57
CA TYR A 287 -18.09 -8.08 4.08
C TYR A 287 -19.36 -8.52 4.81
N LYS A 288 -19.66 -7.92 5.96
CA LYS A 288 -20.97 -8.09 6.59
C LYS A 288 -22.02 -7.28 5.84
N GLU A 289 -23.22 -7.85 5.73
CA GLU A 289 -24.45 -7.16 5.33
C GLU A 289 -24.85 -6.09 6.36
#